data_AF-A0A356CTJ0-F1
#
_entry.id   AF-A0A356CTJ0-F1
#
_cell.length_a   1.000
_cell.length_b   1.000
_cell.length_c   1.000
_cell.angle_alpha   90.00
_cell.angle_beta   90.00
_cell.angle_gamma   90.00
#
_symmetry.space_group_name_H-M   'P 1'
#
loop_
_entity.id
_entity.type
_entity.pdbx_description
1 polymer ?
#
loop_
_entity_poly.entity_id
_entity_poly.type
_entity_poly.pdbx_seq_one_letter_code
_entity_poly.pdbx_strand_id
1 'polypeptide(L)' 'LMFLGGWLSPIPFIPDSFLWLLIKVAFLLFCFLWFRATFPRYRYDQIMRLGWKIFIPITIAWIVFIGGMMQTSWGYLFH' A
#
# COMPACT_ATOMS: atom_id res chain seq x y z
N LEU A 1 0.61 -5.13 -9.82
CA LEU A 1 1.06 -3.76 -10.14
C LEU A 1 0.63 -2.74 -9.07
N MET A 2 -0.66 -2.72 -8.67
CA MET A 2 -1.34 -1.69 -7.85
C MET A 2 -0.57 -1.00 -6.69
N PHE A 3 0.40 -1.63 -6.03
CA PHE A 3 1.30 -0.93 -5.09
C PHE A 3 2.74 -1.49 -5.12
N LEU A 4 2.93 -2.81 -5.07
CA LEU A 4 4.26 -3.45 -5.03
C LEU A 4 4.75 -4.02 -6.39
N GLY A 5 4.22 -3.51 -7.51
CA GLY A 5 4.67 -3.92 -8.85
C GLY A 5 4.32 -5.37 -9.27
N GLY A 6 3.73 -6.18 -8.38
CA GLY A 6 3.37 -7.57 -8.68
C GLY A 6 4.60 -8.44 -8.97
N TRP A 7 4.74 -8.86 -10.21
CA TRP A 7 5.70 -9.89 -10.66
C TRP A 7 7.03 -9.26 -11.11
N LEU A 8 7.06 -7.93 -11.21
CA LEU A 8 8.24 -7.16 -11.57
C LEU A 8 9.32 -7.27 -10.48
N SER A 9 10.54 -7.57 -10.94
CA SER A 9 11.75 -7.50 -10.13
C SER A 9 12.01 -6.04 -9.75
N PRO A 10 12.25 -5.74 -8.46
CA PRO A 10 12.67 -4.40 -8.04
C PRO A 10 14.13 -4.09 -8.41
N ILE A 11 14.90 -5.09 -8.85
CA ILE A 11 16.33 -4.95 -9.19
C ILE A 11 16.49 -5.12 -10.70
N PRO A 12 17.12 -4.15 -11.40
CA PRO A 12 17.19 -4.09 -12.87
C PRO A 12 18.09 -5.14 -13.55
N PHE A 13 18.44 -6.25 -12.87
CA PHE A 13 19.33 -7.30 -13.40
C PHE A 13 18.81 -8.73 -13.24
N ILE A 14 17.62 -8.91 -12.66
CA ILE A 14 17.04 -10.24 -12.39
C ILE A 14 15.76 -10.38 -13.22
N PRO A 15 15.59 -11.48 -13.98
CA PRO A 15 14.38 -11.72 -14.74
C PRO A 15 13.15 -11.74 -13.82
N ASP A 16 12.07 -11.13 -14.29
CA ASP A 16 10.77 -11.20 -13.64
C ASP A 16 10.33 -12.66 -13.51
N SER A 17 10.00 -13.04 -12.28
CA SER A 17 9.72 -14.43 -11.93
C SER A 17 8.61 -14.49 -10.90
N PHE A 18 7.83 -15.56 -10.95
CA PHE A 18 6.79 -15.86 -9.99
C PHE A 18 7.34 -15.94 -8.54
N LEU A 19 8.62 -16.24 -8.38
CA LEU A 19 9.33 -16.24 -7.10
C LEU A 19 9.26 -14.87 -6.40
N TRP A 20 9.33 -13.76 -7.14
CA TRP A 20 9.24 -12.42 -6.57
C TRP A 20 7.86 -12.11 -6.01
N LEU A 21 6.80 -12.61 -6.67
CA LEU A 21 5.45 -12.51 -6.13
C LEU A 21 5.34 -13.34 -4.85
N LEU A 22 5.83 -14.58 -4.83
CA LEU A 22 5.78 -15.43 -3.65
C LEU A 22 6.49 -14.81 -2.44
N ILE A 23 7.67 -14.22 -2.64
CA ILE A 23 8.43 -13.54 -1.57
C ILE A 23 7.68 -12.32 -1.04
N LYS A 24 7.16 -11.46 -1.92
CA LYS A 24 6.40 -10.27 -1.50
C LYS A 24 5.12 -10.65 -0.74
N VAL A 25 4.42 -11.71 -1.20
CA VAL A 25 3.23 -12.24 -0.53
C VAL A 25 3.60 -12.87 0.81
N ALA A 26 4.65 -13.67 0.88
CA ALA A 26 5.12 -14.26 2.14
C ALA A 26 5.51 -13.18 3.16
N PHE A 27 6.16 -12.10 2.72
CA PHE A 27 6.45 -10.95 3.57
C PHE A 27 5.17 -10.27 4.09
N LEU A 28 4.18 -10.01 3.23
CA LEU A 28 2.90 -9.44 3.66
C LEU A 28 2.16 -10.36 4.64
N LEU A 29 2.15 -11.67 4.41
CA LEU A 29 1.55 -12.64 5.32
C LEU A 29 2.28 -12.69 6.67
N PHE A 30 3.61 -12.62 6.65
CA PHE A 30 4.41 -12.50 7.86
C PHE A 30 4.07 -11.23 8.64
N CYS A 31 3.97 -10.07 7.96
CA CYS A 31 3.52 -8.84 8.59
C CYS A 31 2.11 -8.99 9.19
N PHE A 32 1.15 -9.60 8.48
CA PHE A 32 -0.19 -9.84 9.03
C PHE A 32 -0.18 -10.71 10.29
N LEU A 33 0.61 -11.78 10.30
CA LEU A 33 0.78 -12.63 11.48
C LEU A 33 1.42 -11.85 12.64
N TRP A 34 2.45 -11.06 12.35
CA TRP A 34 3.14 -10.24 13.33
C TRP A 34 2.22 -9.17 13.93
N PHE A 35 1.46 -8.45 13.10
CA PHE A 35 0.48 -7.47 13.56
C PHE A 35 -0.59 -8.11 14.46
N ARG A 36 -1.07 -9.31 14.11
CA ARG A 36 -2.00 -10.06 14.98
C ARG A 36 -1.38 -10.41 16.33
N ALA A 37 -0.09 -10.73 16.38
CA ALA A 37 0.61 -11.12 17.60
C ALA A 37 0.96 -9.92 18.50
N THR A 38 1.28 -8.76 17.92
CA THR A 38 1.76 -7.58 18.67
C THR A 38 0.63 -6.67 19.16
N PHE A 39 -0.49 -6.58 18.45
CA PHE A 39 -1.53 -5.62 18.78
C PHE A 39 -2.62 -6.19 19.71
N PRO A 40 -2.89 -5.55 20.88
CA PRO A 40 -4.04 -5.86 21.71
C PRO A 40 -5.36 -5.57 20.98
N ARG A 41 -6.43 -6.30 21.33
CA ARG A 41 -7.74 -6.20 20.66
C ARG A 41 -8.28 -4.75 20.73
N TYR A 42 -8.49 -4.14 19.56
CA TYR A 42 -9.12 -2.82 19.45
C TYR A 42 -10.64 -2.91 19.54
N ARG A 43 -11.28 -1.93 20.19
CA ARG A 43 -12.76 -1.88 20.29
C ARG A 43 -13.38 -1.44 18.95
N TYR A 44 -14.55 -1.98 18.64
CA TYR A 44 -15.28 -1.66 17.39
C TYR A 44 -15.47 -0.15 17.19
N ASP A 45 -15.81 0.60 18.25
CA ASP A 45 -16.02 2.05 18.17
C ASP A 45 -14.74 2.82 17.81
N GLN A 46 -13.58 2.31 18.23
CA GLN A 46 -12.29 2.93 17.93
C GLN A 46 -11.92 2.69 16.47
N ILE A 47 -12.18 1.49 15.96
CA ILE A 47 -11.95 1.14 14.56
C ILE A 47 -12.88 1.95 13.66
N MET A 48 -14.16 2.08 14.03
CA MET A 48 -15.13 2.88 13.29
C MET A 48 -14.71 4.35 13.25
N ARG A 49 -14.26 4.90 14.39
CA ARG A 49 -13.75 6.27 14.44
C ARG A 49 -12.50 6.46 13.58
N LEU A 50 -11.56 5.51 13.60
CA LEU A 50 -10.34 5.57 12.80
C LEU A 50 -10.65 5.50 11.30
N GLY A 51 -11.52 4.57 10.89
CA GLY A 51 -12.01 4.45 9.52
C GLY A 51 -12.65 5.74 9.01
N TRP A 52 -13.65 6.22 9.74
CA TRP A 52 -14.48 7.33 9.27
C TRP A 52 -13.84 8.71 9.46
N LYS A 53 -13.07 8.93 10.53
CA LYS A 53 -12.48 10.26 10.81
C LYS A 53 -11.05 10.43 10.33
N ILE A 54 -10.30 9.34 10.12
CA ILE A 54 -8.89 9.43 9.73
C ILE A 54 -8.69 8.87 8.32
N PHE A 55 -9.08 7.63 8.04
CA PHE A 55 -8.76 7.01 6.75
C PHE A 55 -9.49 7.66 5.56
N ILE A 56 -10.79 7.88 5.66
CA ILE A 56 -11.57 8.49 4.56
C ILE A 56 -11.09 9.90 4.17
N PRO A 57 -10.92 10.86 5.09
CA PRO A 57 -10.46 12.19 4.70
C PRO A 57 -9.03 12.17 4.13
N ILE A 58 -8.17 11.28 4.64
CA ILE A 58 -6.81 11.11 4.11
C ILE A 58 -6.83 10.58 2.68
N THR A 59 -7.63 9.56 2.38
CA THR A 59 -7.69 9.02 1.01
C THR A 59 -8.25 10.03 0.03
N ILE A 60 -9.24 10.83 0.41
CA ILE A 60 -9.79 11.92 -0.43
C ILE A 60 -8.72 13.00 -0.68
N ALA A 61 -8.02 13.44 0.36
CA ALA A 61 -6.94 14.42 0.21
C ALA A 61 -5.83 13.90 -0.71
N TRP A 62 -5.48 12.61 -0.61
CA TRP A 62 -4.47 11.98 -1.45
C TRP A 62 -4.90 11.88 -2.92
N ILE A 63 -6.18 11.57 -3.19
CA ILE A 63 -6.71 11.52 -4.56
C ILE A 63 -6.65 12.91 -5.21
N VAL A 64 -7.05 13.96 -4.48
CA VAL A 64 -6.98 15.35 -4.98
C VAL A 64 -5.52 15.76 -5.23
N PHE A 65 -4.61 15.39 -4.31
CA PHE A 65 -3.19 15.68 -4.44
C PHE A 65 -2.58 15.01 -5.68
N ILE A 66 -2.75 13.70 -5.84
CA ILE A 66 -2.23 12.96 -7.00
C ILE A 66 -2.89 13.46 -8.30
N GLY A 67 -4.20 13.68 -8.31
CA GLY A 67 -4.91 14.23 -9.48
C GLY A 67 -4.41 15.61 -9.89
N GLY A 68 -4.13 16.49 -8.91
CA GLY A 68 -3.53 17.80 -9.17
C GLY A 68 -2.10 17.68 -9.69
N MET A 69 -1.28 16.80 -9.09
CA MET A 69 0.10 16.58 -9.53
C MET A 69 0.21 16.01 -10.96
N MET A 70 -0.77 15.20 -11.38
CA MET A 70 -0.81 14.67 -12.75
C MET A 70 -1.06 15.75 -13.81
N GLN A 71 -1.74 16.85 -13.47
CA GLN A 71 -1.97 17.97 -14.39
C GLN A 71 -0.76 18.91 -14.51
N THR A 72 0.14 18.91 -13.52
CA THR A 72 1.37 19.68 -13.54
C THR A 72 2.41 19.02 -14.46
N SER A 73 3.38 19.78 -14.98
CA SER A 73 4.48 19.29 -15.84
C SER A 73 5.31 18.12 -15.28
N TRP A 74 5.10 17.75 -14.02
CA TRP A 74 5.76 16.66 -13.30
C TRP A 74 4.97 15.33 -13.35
N GLY A 75 3.87 15.27 -14.10
CA GLY A 75 3.04 14.07 -14.23
C GLY A 75 3.79 12.82 -14.72
N TYR A 76 4.92 12.98 -15.41
CA TYR A 76 5.75 11.87 -15.88
C TYR A 76 6.44 11.07 -14.75
N LEU A 77 6.59 11.64 -13.54
CA LEU A 77 7.16 10.94 -12.39
C LEU A 77 6.15 10.04 -11.66
N PHE A 78 4.86 10.28 -11.87
CA PHE A 78 3.77 9.56 -11.20
C PHE A 78 3.20 8.44 -12.07
N HIS A 79 3.95 8.00 -13.09
CA HIS A 79 3.53 7.05 -14.12
C HIS A 79 4.33 5.74 -14.10
#